data_AF-A0A946DZT7-F1
#
_entry.id   AF-A0A946DZT7-F1
#
_cell.length_a   1.000
_cell.length_b   1.000
_cell.length_c   1.000
_cell.angle_alpha   90.00
_cell.angle_beta   90.00
_cell.angle_gamma   90.00
#
_symmetry.space_group_name_H-M   'P 1'
#
loop_
_entity.id
_entity.type
_entity.pdbx_description
1 polymer ?
#
loop_
_entity_poly.entity_id
_entity_poly.type
_entity_poly.pdbx_seq_one_letter_code
_entity_poly.pdbx_strand_id
1 'polypeptide(L)' 'MSEDPLVVFTPSGRRGNFPRGTQLLQAARELGVDLDSVCGGRGICTRCQVRIGD' A
#
# COMPACT_ATOMS: atom_id res chain seq x y z
N MET A 1 5.47 7.02 -22.20
CA MET A 1 4.44 6.85 -21.15
C MET A 1 4.91 5.72 -20.26
N SER A 2 5.26 6.00 -19.00
CA SER A 2 5.60 4.95 -18.04
C SER A 2 4.32 4.26 -17.62
N GLU A 3 4.24 2.94 -17.82
CA GLU A 3 3.12 2.14 -17.34
C GLU A 3 3.13 2.10 -15.81
N ASP A 4 1.99 2.44 -15.19
CA ASP A 4 1.86 2.48 -13.74
C ASP A 4 1.96 1.05 -13.17
N PRO A 5 2.86 0.78 -12.20
CA PRO A 5 3.04 -0.55 -11.63
C PRO A 5 1.75 -1.07 -10.97
N LEU A 6 1.48 -2.36 -11.19
CA LEU A 6 0.45 -3.10 -10.47
C LEU A 6 0.94 -3.41 -9.05
N VAL A 7 0.14 -3.05 -8.04
CA VAL A 7 0.35 -3.42 -6.64
C VAL A 7 -0.74 -4.42 -6.24
N VAL A 8 -0.34 -5.51 -5.58
CA VAL A 8 -1.24 -6.54 -5.07
C VAL A 8 -1.02 -6.70 -3.57
N PHE A 9 -2.07 -6.55 -2.78
CA PHE A 9 -2.03 -6.78 -1.33
C PHE A 9 -2.50 -8.18 -0.99
N THR A 10 -1.63 -8.96 -0.37
CA THR A 10 -1.93 -10.30 0.15
C THR A 10 -2.14 -10.26 1.67
N PRO A 11 -3.00 -11.11 2.24
CA PRO A 11 -3.83 -12.13 1.59
C PRO A 11 -5.15 -11.60 1.01
N SER A 12 -5.47 -10.31 1.18
CA SER A 12 -6.77 -9.75 0.81
C SER A 12 -7.10 -9.80 -0.69
N GLY A 13 -6.08 -9.92 -1.56
CA GLY A 13 -6.23 -10.00 -3.02
C GLY A 13 -6.55 -8.68 -3.69
N ARG A 14 -6.63 -7.57 -2.93
CA ARG A 14 -6.93 -6.24 -3.47
C ARG A 14 -5.76 -5.73 -4.31
N ARG A 15 -6.06 -5.17 -5.47
CA ARG A 15 -5.04 -4.79 -6.46
C ARG A 15 -5.43 -3.56 -7.27
N GLY A 16 -4.44 -2.84 -7.76
CA GLY A 16 -4.61 -1.69 -8.65
C GLY A 16 -3.28 -1.18 -9.19
N ASN A 17 -3.33 -0.36 -10.24
CA ASN A 17 -2.15 0.30 -10.81
C ASN A 17 -1.98 1.68 -10.17
N PHE A 18 -0.76 2.02 -9.76
CA PHE A 18 -0.48 3.28 -9.07
C PHE A 18 0.75 3.98 -9.65
N PRO A 19 0.75 5.32 -9.74
CA PRO A 19 1.94 6.08 -10.14
C PRO A 19 3.15 5.75 -9.27
N ARG A 20 4.34 5.67 -9.90
CA ARG A 20 5.60 5.54 -9.16
C ARG A 20 5.75 6.69 -8.17
N GLY A 21 6.13 6.36 -6.93
CA GLY A 21 6.20 7.32 -5.81
C GLY A 21 4.95 7.36 -4.93
N THR A 22 3.86 6.71 -5.34
CA THR A 22 2.69 6.51 -4.46
C THR A 22 3.11 5.69 -3.24
N GLN A 23 2.76 6.16 -2.05
CA GLN A 23 3.05 5.42 -0.81
C GLN A 23 2.17 4.16 -0.73
N LEU A 24 2.73 3.03 -0.29
CA LEU A 24 1.96 1.79 -0.16
C LEU A 24 0.78 1.91 0.80
N LEU A 25 0.90 2.71 1.88
CA LEU A 25 -0.22 3.00 2.78
C LEU A 25 -1.36 3.74 2.07
N GLN A 26 -1.04 4.64 1.14
CA GLN A 26 -2.05 5.34 0.34
C GLN A 26 -2.74 4.35 -0.60
N ALA A 27 -1.98 3.55 -1.35
CA ALA A 27 -2.52 2.53 -2.25
C ALA A 27 -3.42 1.53 -1.49
N ALA A 28 -3.00 1.09 -0.31
CA ALA A 28 -3.79 0.23 0.56
C ALA A 28 -5.13 0.86 0.95
N ARG A 29 -5.14 2.14 1.34
CA ARG A 29 -6.36 2.88 1.70
C ARG A 29 -7.30 3.07 0.52
N GLU A 30 -6.79 3.43 -0.65
CA GLU A 30 -7.59 3.58 -1.87
C GLU A 30 -8.25 2.27 -2.27
N LEU A 31 -7.54 1.15 -2.11
CA LEU A 31 -8.10 -0.18 -2.32
C LEU A 31 -8.95 -0.66 -1.15
N GLY A 32 -8.99 0.04 -0.01
CA GLY A 32 -9.69 -0.32 1.22
C GLY A 32 -9.11 -1.52 1.98
N VAL A 33 -7.82 -1.83 1.78
CA VAL A 33 -7.10 -2.83 2.58
C VAL A 33 -7.11 -2.39 4.04
N ASP A 34 -7.38 -3.33 4.93
CA ASP A 34 -7.45 -3.10 6.36
C ASP A 34 -6.04 -2.95 6.96
N LEU A 35 -5.49 -1.74 6.88
CA LEU A 35 -4.24 -1.32 7.53
C LEU A 35 -4.51 -0.16 8.47
N ASP A 36 -4.12 -0.32 9.74
CA ASP A 36 -4.16 0.76 10.71
C ASP A 36 -2.94 1.67 10.58
N SER A 37 -3.15 2.98 10.72
CA SER A 37 -2.07 3.96 10.80
C SER A 37 -2.50 5.16 11.66
N VAL A 38 -2.11 5.12 12.93
CA VAL A 38 -2.30 6.23 13.88
C VAL A 38 -1.29 7.38 13.68
N CYS A 39 -0.15 7.12 13.04
CA CYS A 39 0.89 8.15 12.82
C CYS A 39 0.67 9.02 11.56
N GLY A 40 -0.36 8.72 10.76
CA GLY A 40 -0.61 9.40 9.48
C GLY A 40 0.41 9.11 8.39
N GLY A 41 0.99 7.90 8.34
CA GLY A 41 1.98 7.53 7.31
C GLY A 41 3.43 7.94 7.59
N ARG A 42 3.74 8.45 8.79
CA ARG A 42 5.11 8.86 9.17
C ARG A 42 6.08 7.70 9.49
N GLY A 43 5.60 6.46 9.53
CA GLY A 43 6.44 5.28 9.79
C GLY A 43 6.85 5.05 11.26
N ILE A 44 6.46 5.91 12.21
CA ILE A 44 6.90 5.82 13.61
C ILE A 44 6.06 4.88 14.48
N CYS A 45 4.84 4.51 14.06
CA CYS A 45 3.96 3.65 14.84
C CYS A 45 4.02 2.17 14.47
N THR A 46 4.75 1.83 13.39
CA THR A 46 4.97 0.46 12.87
C THR A 46 3.71 -0.37 12.55
N ARG A 47 2.49 0.17 12.64
CA ARG A 47 1.23 -0.60 12.44
C ARG A 47 0.89 -0.95 11.00
N CYS A 48 1.31 -0.14 10.04
CA CYS A 48 1.06 -0.36 8.60
C CYS A 48 2.25 -0.97 7.87
N GLN A 49 3.12 -1.69 8.57
CA GLN A 49 4.25 -2.38 7.95
C GLN A 49 3.77 -3.53 7.07
N VAL A 50 4.42 -3.69 5.92
CA VAL A 50 4.16 -4.76 4.96
C VAL A 50 5.47 -5.45 4.60
N ARG A 51 5.38 -6.68 4.09
CA ARG A 51 6.52 -7.40 3.52
C ARG A 51 6.38 -7.40 2.02
N ILE A 52 7.51 -7.31 1.32
CA ILE A 52 7.54 -7.54 -0.12
C ILE A 52 7.21 -9.02 -0.33
N GLY A 53 6.28 -9.31 -1.26
CA GLY A 53 5.95 -10.67 -1.63
C GLY A 53 7.13 -11.36 -2.30
N ASP A 54 7.25 -12.67 -2.08
CA ASP A 54 8.23 -13.52 -2.77
C ASP A 54 7.88 -13.70 -4.26
#